data_AF-A0A1C4G129-F1
#
_entry.id   AF-A0A1C4G129-F1
#
_cell.length_a   1.000
_cell.length_b   1.000
_cell.length_c   1.000
_cell.angle_alpha   90.00
_cell.angle_beta   90.00
_cell.angle_gamma   90.00
#
_symmetry.space_group_name_H-M   'P 1'
#
loop_
_entity.id
_entity.type
_entity.pdbx_description
1 polymer ?
#
loop_
_entity_poly.entity_id
_entity_poly.type
_entity_poly.pdbx_seq_one_letter_code
_entity_poly.pdbx_strand_id
1 'polypeptide(L)'
;MIGQLTREQKKRIAESIKNHKPERKKSPADEFEALAHAITAGDCTEYDQSRAESYLRAAYEIRQREQELSPEVETLAGLVQVWAKIKKIQISRVQAIQLARGKEVTALDTVYRANPRTGELVIAGADEQWRKTLARHKTDDLISRWKSAVKWGVGRNGQL
;
A
#
# COMPACT_ATOMS: atom_id res chain seq x y z
N MET A 1 -48.59 -22.83 12.80
CA MET A 1 -47.97 -22.88 14.15
C MET A 1 -46.46 -22.90 13.96
N ILE A 2 -45.76 -21.87 14.43
CA ILE A 2 -44.29 -21.80 14.35
C ILE A 2 -43.75 -22.80 15.38
N GLY A 3 -43.06 -23.84 14.90
CA GLY A 3 -42.68 -25.01 15.68
C GLY A 3 -41.88 -24.65 16.93
N GLN A 4 -42.45 -24.94 18.11
CA GLN A 4 -41.77 -24.76 19.38
C GLN A 4 -40.72 -25.85 19.54
N LEU A 5 -39.45 -25.45 19.61
CA LEU A 5 -38.33 -26.34 19.92
C LEU A 5 -38.53 -26.98 21.31
N THR A 6 -38.40 -28.31 21.38
CA THR A 6 -38.53 -29.07 22.62
C THR A 6 -37.41 -28.74 23.60
N ARG A 7 -37.60 -29.04 24.89
CA ARG A 7 -36.60 -28.76 25.94
C ARG A 7 -35.27 -29.45 25.64
N GLU A 8 -35.30 -30.65 25.09
CA GLU A 8 -34.12 -31.42 24.67
C GLU A 8 -33.40 -30.75 23.49
N GLN A 9 -34.13 -30.22 22.51
CA GLN A 9 -33.54 -29.48 21.40
C GLN A 9 -32.88 -28.18 21.87
N LYS A 10 -33.52 -27.46 22.80
CA LYS A 10 -32.94 -26.28 23.44
C LYS A 10 -31.67 -26.62 24.22
N LYS A 11 -31.66 -27.74 24.95
CA LYS A 11 -30.48 -28.22 25.70
C LYS A 11 -29.32 -28.55 24.77
N ARG A 12 -29.58 -29.27 23.66
CA ARG A 12 -28.59 -29.58 22.64
C ARG A 12 -27.99 -28.34 21.97
N ILE A 13 -28.81 -27.34 21.68
CA ILE A 13 -28.35 -26.06 21.11
C ILE A 13 -27.51 -25.28 22.13
N ALA A 14 -27.94 -25.23 23.39
CA ALA A 14 -27.18 -24.57 24.45
C ALA A 14 -25.81 -25.24 24.68
N GLU A 15 -25.76 -26.57 24.65
CA GLU A 15 -24.51 -27.33 24.72
C GLU A 15 -23.64 -27.13 23.48
N SER A 16 -24.22 -27.07 22.27
CA SER A 16 -23.44 -26.81 21.05
C SER A 16 -22.85 -25.41 21.02
N ILE A 17 -23.59 -24.39 21.51
CA ILE A 17 -23.09 -23.02 21.65
C ILE A 17 -21.99 -22.94 22.71
N LYS A 18 -22.18 -23.61 23.86
CA LYS A 18 -21.19 -23.62 24.94
C LYS A 18 -19.88 -24.33 24.58
N ASN A 19 -19.97 -25.35 23.72
CA ASN A 19 -18.81 -26.10 23.23
C ASN A 19 -18.22 -25.54 21.93
N HIS A 20 -18.86 -24.53 21.33
CA HIS A 20 -18.34 -23.88 20.13
C HIS A 20 -17.12 -23.04 20.51
N LYS A 21 -15.92 -23.56 20.24
CA LYS A 21 -14.71 -22.73 20.21
C LYS A 21 -14.84 -21.81 19.00
N PRO A 22 -14.85 -20.48 19.17
CA PRO A 22 -14.76 -19.58 18.02
C PRO A 22 -13.48 -19.92 17.26
N GLU A 23 -13.57 -20.02 15.93
CA GLU A 23 -12.38 -20.12 15.10
C GLU A 23 -11.45 -18.97 15.48
N ARG A 24 -10.18 -19.31 15.73
CA ARG A 24 -9.15 -18.34 16.08
C ARG A 24 -9.16 -17.28 14.98
N LYS A 25 -9.40 -16.01 15.33
CA LYS A 25 -9.34 -14.91 14.36
C LYS A 25 -7.98 -14.97 13.67
N LYS A 26 -7.97 -15.38 12.40
CA LYS A 26 -6.75 -15.37 11.57
C LYS A 26 -6.38 -13.92 11.33
N SER A 27 -5.10 -13.57 11.43
CA SER A 27 -4.65 -12.25 11.00
C SER A 27 -4.95 -12.13 9.50
N PRO A 28 -5.26 -10.93 8.98
CA PRO A 28 -5.34 -10.71 7.53
C PRO A 28 -4.11 -11.24 6.78
N ALA A 29 -2.92 -11.22 7.38
CA ALA A 29 -1.72 -11.81 6.79
C ALA A 29 -1.82 -13.35 6.64
N ASP A 30 -2.39 -14.03 7.64
CA ASP A 30 -2.56 -15.49 7.61
C ASP A 30 -3.52 -15.92 6.50
N GLU A 31 -4.52 -15.09 6.17
CA GLU A 31 -5.45 -15.35 5.06
C GLU A 31 -4.76 -15.25 3.70
N PHE A 32 -3.92 -14.23 3.49
CA PHE A 32 -3.16 -14.08 2.25
C PHE A 32 -2.12 -15.19 2.06
N GLU A 33 -1.45 -15.63 3.13
CA GLU A 33 -0.55 -16.78 3.07
C GLU A 33 -1.30 -18.07 2.73
N ALA A 34 -2.45 -18.31 3.35
CA ALA A 34 -3.28 -19.47 3.05
C ALA A 34 -3.73 -19.49 1.58
N LEU A 35 -4.10 -18.33 1.01
CA LEU A 35 -4.45 -18.21 -0.41
C LEU A 35 -3.26 -18.51 -1.33
N ALA A 36 -2.07 -17.98 -1.03
CA ALA A 36 -0.87 -18.25 -1.81
C ALA A 36 -0.51 -19.75 -1.80
N HIS A 37 -0.60 -20.39 -0.63
CA HIS A 37 -0.35 -21.82 -0.49
C HIS A 37 -1.42 -22.67 -1.20
N ALA A 38 -2.68 -22.26 -1.18
CA ALA A 38 -3.75 -22.95 -1.90
C ALA A 38 -3.55 -22.90 -3.43
N ILE A 39 -3.05 -21.78 -3.96
CA ILE A 39 -2.75 -21.61 -5.40
C ILE A 39 -1.57 -22.48 -5.84
N THR A 40 -0.59 -22.70 -4.95
CA THR A 40 0.64 -23.43 -5.26
C THR A 40 0.61 -24.91 -4.86
N ALA A 41 -0.50 -25.39 -4.29
CA ALA A 41 -0.62 -26.76 -3.79
C ALA A 41 -0.77 -27.85 -4.88
N GLY A 42 -0.81 -27.49 -6.16
CA GLY A 42 -0.93 -28.42 -7.29
C GLY A 42 -0.11 -27.97 -8.51
N ASP A 43 -0.46 -28.47 -9.69
CA ASP A 43 0.17 -28.04 -10.95
C ASP A 43 -0.13 -26.55 -11.19
N CYS A 44 0.89 -25.72 -10.95
CA CYS A 44 0.77 -24.26 -11.02
C CYS A 44 1.38 -23.73 -12.32
N THR A 45 0.64 -22.85 -12.99
CA THR A 45 1.15 -22.11 -14.14
C THR A 45 2.04 -20.95 -13.68
N GLU A 46 2.84 -20.36 -14.58
CA GLU A 46 3.61 -19.15 -14.28
C GLU A 46 2.71 -17.99 -13.78
N TYR A 47 1.47 -17.92 -14.29
CA TYR A 47 0.47 -16.96 -13.83
C TYR A 47 0.06 -17.21 -12.37
N ASP A 48 -0.17 -18.46 -12.00
CA ASP A 48 -0.53 -18.85 -10.63
C ASP A 48 0.62 -18.56 -9.65
N GLN A 49 1.87 -18.78 -10.07
CA GLN A 49 3.04 -18.43 -9.28
C GLN A 49 3.14 -16.92 -9.03
N SER A 50 3.05 -16.10 -10.08
CA SER A 50 3.10 -14.64 -9.94
C SER A 50 1.98 -14.10 -9.03
N ARG A 51 0.80 -14.71 -9.12
CA ARG A 51 -0.34 -14.39 -8.28
C ARG A 51 -0.11 -14.79 -6.82
N ALA A 52 0.43 -15.98 -6.56
CA ALA A 52 0.77 -16.44 -5.22
C ALA A 52 1.86 -15.56 -4.56
N GLU A 53 2.90 -15.20 -5.32
CA GLU A 53 3.94 -14.26 -4.86
C GLU A 53 3.36 -12.90 -4.47
N SER A 54 2.40 -12.40 -5.26
CA SER A 54 1.71 -11.14 -4.96
C SER A 54 0.96 -11.21 -3.61
N TYR A 55 0.32 -12.35 -3.31
CA TYR A 55 -0.35 -12.56 -2.03
C TYR A 55 0.64 -12.71 -0.86
N LEU A 56 1.75 -13.42 -1.05
CA LEU A 56 2.81 -13.52 -0.02
C LEU A 56 3.42 -12.15 0.28
N ARG A 57 3.63 -11.32 -0.74
CA ARG A 57 4.10 -9.95 -0.56
C ARG A 57 3.11 -9.10 0.25
N ALA A 58 1.82 -9.22 -0.05
CA ALA A 58 0.77 -8.54 0.72
C ALA A 58 0.76 -8.97 2.19
N ALA A 59 0.82 -10.29 2.45
CA ALA A 59 0.91 -10.84 3.81
C ALA A 59 2.12 -10.29 4.56
N TYR A 60 3.29 -10.29 3.91
CA TYR A 60 4.52 -9.76 4.48
C TYR A 60 4.40 -8.27 4.85
N GLU A 61 3.81 -7.46 3.97
CA GLU A 61 3.58 -6.04 4.25
C GLU A 61 2.63 -5.81 5.43
N ILE A 62 1.59 -6.64 5.56
CA ILE A 62 0.66 -6.59 6.70
C ILE A 62 1.39 -6.96 8.00
N ARG A 63 2.15 -8.06 8.02
CA ARG A 63 2.95 -8.44 9.19
C ARG A 63 3.94 -7.36 9.58
N GLN A 64 4.58 -6.71 8.61
CA GLN A 64 5.47 -5.59 8.90
C GLN A 64 4.75 -4.40 9.55
N ARG A 65 3.48 -4.16 9.22
CA ARG A 65 2.67 -3.10 9.85
C ARG A 65 2.15 -3.52 11.22
N GLU A 66 1.77 -4.78 11.39
CA GLU A 66 1.27 -5.36 12.65
C GLU A 66 2.38 -5.65 13.65
N GLN A 67 3.63 -5.78 13.19
CA GLN A 67 4.78 -6.01 14.05
C GLN A 67 4.88 -4.89 15.08
N GLU A 68 4.80 -5.28 16.35
CA GLU A 68 4.90 -4.38 17.51
C GLU A 68 6.10 -3.46 17.33
N LEU A 69 5.82 -2.16 17.34
CA LEU A 69 6.85 -1.15 17.16
C LEU A 69 7.74 -1.19 18.40
N SER A 70 9.04 -1.40 18.19
CA SER A 70 10.01 -1.11 19.24
C SER A 70 9.80 0.34 19.69
N PRO A 71 9.80 0.62 21.01
CA PRO A 71 9.63 1.98 21.52
C PRO A 71 10.65 2.97 20.94
N GLU A 72 11.84 2.49 20.55
CA GLU A 72 12.86 3.29 19.86
C GLU A 72 12.39 3.76 18.47
N VAL A 73 11.78 2.86 17.70
CA VAL A 73 11.27 3.14 16.35
C VAL A 73 10.08 4.10 16.42
N GLU A 74 9.21 3.94 17.41
CA GLU A 74 8.08 4.85 17.61
C GLU A 74 8.55 6.26 18.01
N THR A 75 9.52 6.35 18.91
CA THR A 75 10.13 7.63 19.31
C THR A 75 10.78 8.33 18.11
N LEU A 76 11.57 7.59 17.33
CA LEU A 76 12.23 8.12 16.14
C LEU A 76 11.21 8.52 15.06
N ALA A 77 10.13 7.75 14.86
CA ALA A 77 9.05 8.12 13.95
C ALA A 77 8.34 9.40 14.39
N GLY A 78 8.21 9.64 15.70
CA GLY A 78 7.74 10.91 16.25
C GLY A 78 8.63 12.09 15.86
N LEU A 79 9.95 11.95 16.01
CA LEU A 79 10.94 12.96 15.59
C LEU A 79 10.87 13.22 14.08
N VAL A 80 10.75 12.17 13.27
CA VAL A 80 10.59 12.27 11.81
C VAL A 80 9.37 13.11 11.44
N GLN A 81 8.23 12.93 12.14
CA GLN A 81 7.04 13.75 11.89
C GLN A 81 7.25 15.22 12.28
N VAL A 82 7.97 15.50 13.36
CA VAL A 82 8.33 16.88 13.74
C VAL A 82 9.18 17.51 12.64
N TRP A 83 10.20 16.82 12.16
CA TRP A 83 11.04 17.29 11.05
C TRP A 83 10.26 17.47 9.75
N ALA A 84 9.32 16.57 9.44
CA ALA A 84 8.43 16.70 8.30
C ALA A 84 7.61 17.99 8.37
N LYS A 85 7.04 18.30 9.54
CA LYS A 85 6.29 19.55 9.77
C LYS A 85 7.18 20.78 9.61
N ILE A 86 8.39 20.77 10.18
CA ILE A 86 9.36 21.87 10.05
C ILE A 86 9.73 22.10 8.58
N LYS A 87 10.01 21.04 7.83
CA LYS A 87 10.34 21.09 6.39
C LYS A 87 9.11 21.22 5.48
N LYS A 88 7.89 21.30 6.05
CA LYS A 88 6.60 21.37 5.35
C LYS A 88 6.36 20.23 4.37
N ILE A 89 6.88 19.04 4.68
CA ILE A 89 6.71 17.82 3.90
C ILE A 89 5.51 17.04 4.45
N GLN A 90 4.60 16.64 3.56
CA GLN A 90 3.44 15.82 3.91
C GLN A 90 3.86 14.35 4.01
N ILE A 91 3.99 13.84 5.23
CA ILE A 91 4.36 12.44 5.51
C ILE A 91 3.35 11.85 6.49
N SER A 92 2.80 10.68 6.15
CA SER A 92 1.89 9.93 7.02
C SER A 92 2.61 9.23 8.17
N ARG A 93 1.87 8.81 9.22
CA ARG A 93 2.45 8.03 10.34
C ARG A 93 3.13 6.75 9.87
N VAL A 94 2.53 6.06 8.90
CA VAL A 94 3.09 4.81 8.34
C VAL A 94 4.41 5.08 7.64
N GLN A 95 4.50 6.15 6.86
CA GLN A 95 5.73 6.56 6.20
C GLN A 95 6.81 7.00 7.21
N ALA A 96 6.43 7.71 8.27
CA ALA A 96 7.37 8.08 9.34
C ALA A 96 7.96 6.84 10.05
N ILE A 97 7.16 5.80 10.27
CA ILE A 97 7.64 4.52 10.82
C ILE A 97 8.58 3.82 9.83
N GLN A 98 8.27 3.82 8.53
CA GLN A 98 9.17 3.25 7.51
C GLN A 98 10.52 3.97 7.50
N LEU A 99 10.51 5.31 7.56
CA LEU A 99 11.71 6.13 7.67
C LEU A 99 12.50 5.82 8.95
N ALA A 100 11.83 5.68 10.09
CA ALA A 100 12.46 5.31 11.36
C ALA A 100 13.08 3.90 11.33
N ARG A 101 12.51 2.97 10.54
CA ARG A 101 13.10 1.64 10.27
C ARG A 101 14.27 1.69 9.26
N GLY A 102 14.68 2.88 8.84
CA GLY A 102 15.79 3.08 7.89
C GLY A 102 15.42 2.87 6.43
N LYS A 103 14.13 2.70 6.10
CA LYS A 103 13.65 2.63 4.72
C LYS A 103 13.59 4.03 4.10
N GLU A 104 13.57 4.07 2.78
CA GLU A 104 13.36 5.29 2.02
C GLU A 104 11.86 5.48 1.73
N VAL A 105 11.41 6.73 1.74
CA VAL A 105 10.03 7.09 1.41
C VAL A 105 10.04 8.24 0.42
N THR A 106 9.27 8.06 -0.65
CA THR A 106 8.98 9.11 -1.62
C THR A 106 7.85 10.00 -1.11
N ALA A 107 8.08 11.30 -1.07
CA ALA A 107 7.04 12.31 -0.85
C ALA A 107 7.09 13.32 -1.99
N LEU A 108 5.97 13.43 -2.73
CA LEU A 108 5.86 14.17 -4.00
C LEU A 108 6.84 13.64 -5.05
N ASP A 109 7.94 14.34 -5.27
CA ASP A 109 8.96 14.05 -6.29
C ASP A 109 10.32 13.68 -5.68
N THR A 110 10.42 13.68 -4.35
CA THR A 110 11.68 13.57 -3.63
C THR A 110 11.69 12.33 -2.75
N VAL A 111 12.78 11.57 -2.82
CA VAL A 111 13.01 10.39 -1.99
C VAL A 111 13.74 10.83 -0.74
N TYR A 112 13.16 10.54 0.41
CA TYR A 112 13.70 10.88 1.73
C TYR A 112 14.16 9.64 2.48
N ARG A 113 15.19 9.83 3.30
CA ARG A 113 15.65 8.89 4.32
C ARG A 113 15.75 9.62 5.66
N ALA A 114 15.43 8.96 6.77
CA ALA A 114 15.65 9.55 8.09
C ALA A 114 17.07 9.29 8.59
N ASN A 115 17.66 10.29 9.24
CA ASN A 115 18.86 10.12 10.03
C ASN A 115 18.54 9.19 11.21
N PRO A 116 19.24 8.05 11.38
CA PRO A 116 18.91 7.05 12.38
C PRO A 116 19.11 7.55 13.82
N ARG A 117 19.86 8.64 14.04
CA ARG A 117 20.09 9.21 15.37
C ARG A 117 19.16 10.37 15.72
N THR A 118 18.81 11.21 14.75
CA THR A 118 18.08 12.47 14.99
C THR A 118 16.67 12.50 14.41
N GLY A 119 16.33 11.56 13.53
CA GLY A 119 15.07 11.55 12.80
C GLY A 119 14.98 12.63 11.71
N GLU A 120 16.06 13.36 11.45
CA GLU A 120 16.07 14.39 10.41
C GLU A 120 15.85 13.77 9.03
N LEU A 121 14.97 14.38 8.24
CA LEU A 121 14.75 14.02 6.84
C LEU A 121 15.91 14.50 5.97
N VAL A 122 16.62 13.55 5.38
CA VAL A 122 17.70 13.74 4.43
C VAL A 122 17.19 13.35 3.03
N ILE A 123 17.52 14.15 2.02
CA ILE A 123 17.19 13.83 0.64
C ILE A 123 18.13 12.69 0.19
N ALA A 124 17.54 11.54 -0.11
CA ALA A 124 18.26 10.38 -0.65
C ALA A 124 18.30 10.41 -2.19
N GLY A 125 17.29 11.02 -2.82
CA GLY A 125 17.21 11.09 -4.27
C GLY A 125 15.91 11.74 -4.74
N ALA A 126 15.55 11.47 -5.99
CA ALA A 126 14.31 11.93 -6.58
C ALA A 126 13.59 10.77 -7.29
N ASP A 127 12.27 10.86 -7.38
CA ASP A 127 11.46 9.87 -8.06
C ASP A 127 11.68 9.96 -9.57
N GLU A 128 12.46 9.02 -10.11
CA GLU A 128 12.84 8.98 -11.51
C GLU A 128 11.64 8.68 -12.42
N GLN A 129 10.70 7.83 -11.98
CA GLN A 129 9.50 7.49 -12.74
C GLN A 129 8.55 8.68 -12.83
N TRP A 130 8.38 9.41 -11.74
CA TRP A 130 7.61 10.65 -11.75
C TRP A 130 8.23 11.70 -12.68
N ARG A 131 9.56 11.89 -12.64
CA ARG A 131 10.27 12.81 -13.54
C ARG A 131 10.09 12.43 -15.02
N LYS A 132 10.20 11.13 -15.35
CA LYS A 132 9.96 10.63 -16.72
C LYS A 132 8.52 10.89 -17.17
N THR A 133 7.55 10.71 -16.27
CA THR A 133 6.13 10.96 -16.55
C THR A 133 5.86 12.44 -16.84
N LEU A 134 6.41 13.34 -16.03
CA LEU A 134 6.30 14.78 -16.26
C LEU A 134 6.96 15.22 -17.58
N ALA A 135 8.12 14.66 -17.91
CA ALA A 135 8.80 14.96 -19.17
C ALA A 135 7.96 14.53 -20.39
N ARG A 136 7.36 13.35 -20.34
CA ARG A 136 6.44 12.86 -21.39
C ARG A 136 5.23 13.78 -21.54
N HIS A 137 4.55 14.11 -20.43
CA HIS A 137 3.40 15.00 -20.45
C HIS A 137 3.71 16.37 -21.08
N LYS A 138 4.86 16.98 -20.73
CA LYS A 138 5.29 18.25 -21.36
C LYS A 138 5.56 18.10 -22.86
N THR A 139 6.10 16.96 -23.28
CA THR A 139 6.35 16.67 -24.69
C THR A 139 5.04 16.53 -25.45
N ASP A 140 4.08 15.80 -24.89
CA ASP A 140 2.76 15.59 -25.49
C ASP A 140 1.95 16.90 -25.60
N ASP A 141 2.05 17.78 -24.59
CA ASP A 141 1.45 19.12 -24.63
C ASP A 141 2.04 19.97 -25.76
N LEU A 142 3.37 20.01 -25.88
CA LEU A 142 4.06 20.72 -26.96
C LEU A 142 3.63 20.20 -28.34
N ILE A 143 3.58 18.88 -28.53
CA ILE A 143 3.12 18.27 -29.78
C ILE A 143 1.66 18.66 -30.08
N SER A 144 0.80 18.65 -29.06
CA SER A 144 -0.62 18.99 -29.20
C SER A 144 -0.81 20.46 -29.59
N ARG A 145 -0.05 21.37 -28.99
CA ARG A 145 -0.03 22.80 -29.34
C ARG A 145 0.46 23.02 -30.76
N TRP A 146 1.53 22.34 -31.17
CA TRP A 146 2.07 22.44 -32.53
C TRP A 146 1.07 21.94 -33.57
N LYS A 147 0.47 20.76 -33.37
CA LYS A 147 -0.58 20.21 -34.26
C LYS A 147 -1.77 21.16 -34.40
N SER A 148 -2.18 21.78 -33.29
CA SER A 148 -3.27 22.76 -33.29
C SER A 148 -2.92 24.01 -34.09
N ALA A 149 -1.70 24.54 -33.93
CA ALA A 149 -1.23 25.70 -34.68
C ALA A 149 -1.15 25.43 -36.19
N VAL A 150 -0.70 24.25 -36.60
CA VAL A 150 -0.67 23.83 -38.01
C VAL A 150 -2.09 23.73 -38.58
N LYS A 151 -3.05 23.11 -37.86
CA LYS A 151 -4.46 23.09 -38.27
C LYS A 151 -5.06 24.48 -38.44
N TRP A 152 -4.77 25.39 -37.52
CA TRP A 152 -5.25 26.79 -37.56
C TRP A 152 -4.58 27.63 -38.66
N GLY A 153 -3.35 27.32 -39.06
CA GLY A 153 -2.66 27.96 -40.18
C GLY A 153 -3.19 27.52 -41.54
N VAL A 154 -3.48 26.23 -41.69
CA VAL A 154 -4.04 25.66 -42.94
C VAL A 154 -5.48 26.15 -43.20
N GLY A 155 -6.30 26.31 -42.16
CA GLY A 155 -7.67 26.85 -42.30
C GLY A 155 -7.74 28.32 -42.69
N ARG A 156 -6.68 29.12 -42.46
CA ARG A 156 -6.63 30.54 -42.83
C ARG A 156 -6.14 30.81 -44.25
N ASN A 157 -5.39 29.88 -44.85
CA ASN A 157 -4.84 30.02 -46.20
C ASN A 157 -5.72 29.41 -47.30
N GLY A 158 -6.91 28.89 -46.95
CA GLY A 158 -7.86 28.24 -47.87
C GLY A 158 -9.09 29.08 -48.26
N GLN A 159 -9.10 30.38 -47.97
CA GLN A 159 -10.14 31.32 -48.42
C GLN A 159 -9.47 32.50 -49.16
N LEU A 160 -9.11 32.27 -50.42
CA LEU A 160 -8.91 33.31 -51.43
C LEU A 160 -9.55 32.82 -52.73
#